data_AF-A0A2C6KQI4-F1
#
_entry.id   AF-A0A2C6KQI4-F1
#
_cell.length_a   1.000
_cell.length_b   1.000
_cell.length_c   1.000
_cell.angle_alpha   90.00
_cell.angle_beta   90.00
_cell.angle_gamma   90.00
#
_symmetry.space_group_name_H-M   'P 1'
#
loop_
_entity.id
_entity.type
_entity.pdbx_description
1 polymer ?
#
loop_
_entity_poly.entity_id
_entity_poly.type
_entity_poly.pdbx_seq_one_letter_code
_entity_poly.pdbx_strand_id
1 'polypeptide(L)'
;MDARDVKAMWEICKFAFDRSAAFAAAVTAALCDRTGKLDEGVTVGIDGALYVKNEWYRERVRHYTDLVLGERAKNIHFAVTDDGSGKGAALIAAVN
;
A
#
# COMPACT_ATOMS: atom_id res chain seq x y z
N MET A 1 -12.27 29.63 12.52
CA MET A 1 -12.38 28.16 12.51
C MET A 1 -12.39 27.73 13.96
N ASP A 2 -13.52 27.18 14.42
CA ASP A 2 -13.69 26.77 15.81
C ASP A 2 -13.12 25.34 16.04
N ALA A 3 -13.09 24.87 17.29
CA ALA A 3 -12.56 23.55 17.62
C ALA A 3 -13.34 22.38 16.98
N ARG A 4 -14.63 22.57 16.68
CA ARG A 4 -15.47 21.56 16.01
C ARG A 4 -15.11 21.46 14.54
N ASP A 5 -14.86 22.60 13.88
CA ASP A 5 -14.44 22.63 12.48
C ASP A 5 -13.11 21.86 12.28
N VAL A 6 -12.14 22.07 13.17
CA VAL A 6 -10.85 21.38 13.12
C VAL A 6 -11.02 19.88 13.32
N LYS A 7 -11.87 19.47 14.26
CA LYS A 7 -12.18 18.05 14.49
C LYS A 7 -12.85 17.41 13.29
N ALA A 8 -13.86 18.06 12.72
CA ALA A 8 -14.57 17.58 11.53
C ALA A 8 -13.61 17.42 10.34
N MET A 9 -12.73 18.39 10.13
CA MET A 9 -11.71 18.31 9.08
C MET A 9 -10.77 17.12 9.30
N TRP A 10 -10.33 16.89 10.54
CA TRP A 10 -9.47 15.74 10.87
C TRP A 10 -10.17 14.40 10.59
N GLU A 11 -11.44 14.26 10.97
CA GLU A 11 -12.23 13.05 10.73
C GLU A 11 -12.41 12.78 9.23
N ILE A 12 -12.71 13.81 8.43
CA ILE A 12 -12.83 13.71 6.98
C ILE A 12 -11.51 13.23 6.36
N CYS A 13 -10.39 13.86 6.73
CA CYS A 13 -9.06 13.47 6.25
C CYS A 13 -8.72 12.03 6.62
N LYS A 14 -9.03 11.63 7.86
CA LYS A 14 -8.84 10.24 8.31
C LYS A 14 -9.64 9.26 7.46
N PHE A 15 -10.93 9.53 7.21
CA PHE A 15 -11.76 8.66 6.36
C PHE A 15 -11.27 8.60 4.92
N ALA A 16 -10.81 9.72 4.36
CA ALA A 16 -10.24 9.75 3.02
C ALA A 16 -9.00 8.85 2.92
N PHE A 17 -8.10 8.93 3.91
CA PHE A 17 -6.89 8.11 3.94
C PHE A 17 -7.21 6.63 4.22
N ASP A 18 -8.16 6.36 5.11
CA ASP A 18 -8.60 5.00 5.44
C ASP A 18 -9.18 4.28 4.21
N ARG A 19 -10.06 4.96 3.47
CA ARG A 19 -10.61 4.46 2.21
C ARG A 19 -9.51 4.23 1.16
N SER A 20 -8.54 5.15 1.06
CA SER A 20 -7.41 5.01 0.15
C SER A 20 -6.59 3.75 0.48
N ALA A 21 -6.32 3.50 1.77
CA ALA A 21 -5.60 2.31 2.21
C ALA A 21 -6.38 1.02 1.88
N ALA A 22 -7.70 1.02 2.08
CA ALA A 22 -8.56 -0.10 1.72
C ALA A 22 -8.51 -0.43 0.23
N PHE A 23 -8.59 0.61 -0.61
CA PHE A 23 -8.54 0.44 -2.06
C PHE A 23 -7.17 -0.08 -2.53
N ALA A 24 -6.07 0.48 -1.99
CA ALA A 24 -4.72 0.02 -2.28
C ALA A 24 -4.55 -1.47 -1.92
N ALA A 25 -4.98 -1.87 -0.73
CA ALA A 25 -4.93 -3.26 -0.27
C ALA A 25 -5.73 -4.21 -1.17
N ALA A 26 -6.96 -3.84 -1.55
CA ALA A 26 -7.82 -4.65 -2.41
C ALA A 26 -7.21 -4.85 -3.81
N VAL A 27 -6.66 -3.79 -4.40
CA VAL A 27 -6.01 -3.87 -5.72
C VAL A 27 -4.74 -4.71 -5.64
N THR A 28 -3.91 -4.52 -4.60
CA THR A 28 -2.72 -5.36 -4.39
C THR A 28 -3.09 -6.82 -4.25
N ALA A 29 -4.07 -7.15 -3.41
CA ALA A 29 -4.54 -8.53 -3.21
C ALA A 29 -4.99 -9.17 -4.54
N ALA A 30 -5.79 -8.46 -5.32
CA ALA A 30 -6.26 -8.95 -6.63
C ALA A 30 -5.12 -9.17 -7.63
N LEU A 31 -4.13 -8.27 -7.66
CA LEU A 31 -2.96 -8.41 -8.53
C LEU A 31 -2.07 -9.57 -8.09
N CYS A 32 -1.80 -9.69 -6.80
CA CYS A 32 -1.01 -10.79 -6.24
C CYS A 32 -1.68 -12.15 -6.53
N ASP A 33 -2.99 -12.28 -6.33
CA ASP A 33 -3.74 -13.51 -6.63
C ASP A 33 -3.68 -13.84 -8.13
N ARG A 34 -3.82 -12.82 -9.00
CA ARG A 34 -3.71 -12.99 -10.46
C ARG A 34 -2.36 -13.51 -10.94
N THR A 35 -1.28 -13.33 -10.17
CA THR A 35 0.03 -13.90 -10.54
C THR A 35 0.06 -15.43 -10.47
N GLY A 36 -0.90 -16.05 -9.76
CA GLY A 36 -0.89 -17.49 -9.45
C GLY A 36 0.16 -17.89 -8.42
N LYS A 37 0.90 -16.93 -7.84
CA LYS A 37 2.02 -17.17 -6.90
C LYS A 37 1.71 -16.75 -5.46
N LEU A 38 0.48 -16.32 -5.17
CA LEU A 38 0.12 -15.83 -3.84
C LEU A 38 0.38 -16.88 -2.74
N ASP A 39 0.25 -18.17 -3.04
CA ASP A 39 0.51 -19.22 -2.05
C ASP A 39 2.01 -19.52 -1.87
N GLU A 40 2.85 -19.14 -2.85
CA GLU A 40 4.32 -19.24 -2.78
C GLU A 40 4.98 -18.03 -2.10
N GLY A 41 4.25 -16.90 -2.03
CA GLY A 41 4.74 -15.64 -1.52
C GLY A 41 4.96 -14.61 -2.63
N VAL A 42 4.50 -13.38 -2.39
CA VAL A 42 4.64 -12.26 -3.34
C VAL A 42 5.18 -11.04 -2.62
N THR A 43 6.31 -10.52 -3.12
CA THR A 43 6.86 -9.24 -2.67
C THR A 43 6.28 -8.10 -3.50
N VAL A 44 5.70 -7.11 -2.82
CA VAL A 44 5.13 -5.91 -3.42
C VAL A 44 6.06 -4.73 -3.09
N GLY A 45 6.77 -4.25 -4.11
CA GLY A 45 7.57 -3.04 -4.01
C GLY A 45 6.66 -1.81 -3.94
N ILE A 46 6.83 -0.97 -2.90
CA ILE A 46 6.08 0.26 -2.72
C ILE A 46 7.03 1.44 -2.67
N ASP A 47 6.79 2.38 -3.59
CA ASP A 47 7.32 3.73 -3.56
C ASP A 47 6.19 4.72 -3.20
N GLY A 48 6.56 5.92 -2.79
CA GLY A 48 5.63 7.03 -2.56
C GLY A 48 5.59 7.50 -1.11
N ALA A 49 5.71 8.82 -0.94
CA ALA A 49 5.85 9.46 0.35
C ALA A 49 4.73 9.13 1.36
N LEU A 50 3.50 8.88 0.89
CA LEU A 50 2.40 8.52 1.79
C LEU A 50 2.69 7.22 2.55
N TYR A 51 3.00 6.13 1.84
CA TYR A 51 3.27 4.84 2.49
C TYR A 51 4.62 4.82 3.22
N VAL A 52 5.62 5.54 2.68
CA VAL A 52 6.97 5.60 3.26
C VAL A 52 6.98 6.38 4.57
N LYS A 53 6.31 7.53 4.63
CA LYS A 53 6.42 8.49 5.75
C LYS A 53 5.26 8.41 6.74
N ASN A 54 4.12 7.82 6.38
CA ASN A 54 2.96 7.72 7.26
C ASN A 54 2.79 6.27 7.75
N GLU A 55 3.25 6.01 8.99
CA GLU A 55 3.14 4.70 9.63
C GLU A 55 1.68 4.25 9.80
N TRP A 56 0.79 5.17 10.20
CA TRP A 56 -0.63 4.86 10.33
C TRP A 56 -1.21 4.38 9.00
N TYR A 57 -0.88 5.04 7.87
CA TYR A 57 -1.35 4.59 6.56
C TYR A 57 -0.84 3.19 6.21
N ARG A 58 0.43 2.88 6.52
CA ARG A 58 1.02 1.55 6.32
C ARG A 58 0.28 0.48 7.11
N GLU A 59 -0.05 0.75 8.36
CA GLU A 59 -0.84 -0.16 9.21
C GLU A 59 -2.24 -0.38 8.64
N ARG A 60 -2.89 0.68 8.13
CA ARG A 60 -4.21 0.55 7.49
C ARG A 60 -4.15 -0.30 6.23
N VAL A 61 -3.12 -0.14 5.38
CA VAL A 61 -2.96 -1.01 4.20
C VAL A 61 -2.81 -2.47 4.62
N ARG A 62 -2.00 -2.78 5.64
CA ARG A 62 -1.86 -4.14 6.18
C ARG A 62 -3.18 -4.68 6.71
N HIS A 63 -3.86 -3.90 7.55
CA HIS A 63 -5.16 -4.27 8.10
C HIS A 63 -6.19 -4.63 7.02
N TYR A 64 -6.30 -3.82 5.96
CA TYR A 64 -7.21 -4.12 4.87
C TYR A 64 -6.74 -5.29 4.00
N THR A 65 -5.42 -5.52 3.89
CA THR A 65 -4.89 -6.71 3.22
C THR A 65 -5.30 -7.97 3.96
N ASP A 66 -5.20 -7.98 5.30
CA ASP A 66 -5.66 -9.06 6.16
C ASP A 66 -7.18 -9.27 6.03
N LEU A 67 -7.97 -8.19 5.96
CA LEU A 67 -9.42 -8.29 5.76
C LEU A 67 -9.80 -8.89 4.40
N VAL A 68 -9.06 -8.59 3.34
CA VAL A 68 -9.37 -9.06 1.99
C VAL A 68 -8.92 -10.51 1.77
N LEU A 69 -7.75 -10.90 2.30
CA LEU A 69 -7.12 -12.19 2.02
C LEU A 69 -7.17 -13.19 3.17
N GLY A 70 -7.53 -12.75 4.38
CA GLY A 70 -7.47 -13.57 5.59
C GLY A 70 -6.07 -14.14 5.80
N GLU A 71 -6.00 -15.45 6.08
CA GLU A 71 -4.74 -16.18 6.29
C GLU A 71 -3.76 -16.10 5.11
N ARG A 72 -4.22 -15.84 3.89
CA ARG A 72 -3.35 -15.71 2.71
C ARG A 72 -2.57 -14.39 2.70
N ALA A 73 -2.97 -13.41 3.50
CA ALA A 73 -2.29 -12.12 3.61
C ALA A 73 -0.83 -12.26 4.09
N LYS A 74 -0.53 -13.28 4.91
CA LYS A 74 0.84 -13.57 5.39
C LYS A 74 1.86 -13.84 4.28
N ASN A 75 1.38 -14.18 3.09
CA ASN A 75 2.21 -14.44 1.93
C ASN A 75 2.53 -13.16 1.13
N ILE A 76 1.94 -12.01 1.48
CA ILE A 76 2.27 -10.72 0.86
C ILE A 76 3.33 -10.01 1.69
N HIS A 77 4.47 -9.73 1.08
CA HIS A 77 5.54 -8.96 1.70
C HIS A 77 5.66 -7.57 1.07
N PHE A 78 5.26 -6.54 1.82
CA PHE A 78 5.42 -5.15 1.39
C PHE A 78 6.84 -4.64 1.65
N ALA A 79 7.56 -4.30 0.59
CA ALA A 79 8.92 -3.78 0.65
C ALA A 79 8.96 -2.31 0.20
N VAL A 80 9.50 -1.43 1.04
CA VAL A 80 9.72 -0.02 0.67
C VAL A 80 10.87 0.07 -0.32
N THR A 81 10.67 0.74 -1.45
CA THR A 81 11.71 0.99 -2.45
C THR A 81 12.25 2.41 -2.30
N ASP A 82 13.58 2.54 -2.31
CA ASP A 82 14.30 3.80 -2.11
C ASP A 82 14.27 4.74 -3.34
N ASP A 83 14.49 4.17 -4.53
CA ASP A 83 14.35 4.86 -5.82
C ASP A 83 13.96 3.83 -6.88
N GLY A 84 12.69 3.45 -6.88
CA GLY A 84 12.19 2.46 -7.83
C GLY A 84 12.23 2.98 -9.27
N SER A 85 11.92 4.26 -9.46
CA SER A 85 11.84 4.88 -10.78
C SER A 85 13.20 5.06 -11.46
N GLY A 86 14.19 5.63 -10.77
CA GLY A 86 15.51 5.90 -11.36
C GLY A 86 16.29 4.62 -11.62
N LYS A 87 16.35 3.72 -10.64
CA LYS A 87 17.01 2.42 -10.78
C LYS A 87 16.33 1.54 -11.83
N GLY A 88 15.00 1.55 -11.89
CA GLY A 88 14.23 0.83 -12.90
C GLY A 88 14.50 1.33 -14.32
N ALA A 89 14.47 2.64 -14.53
CA ALA A 89 14.76 3.24 -15.83
C ALA A 89 16.20 2.93 -16.30
N ALA A 90 17.19 3.02 -15.41
CA ALA A 90 18.57 2.68 -15.72
C ALA A 90 18.73 1.20 -16.10
N LEU A 91 18.07 0.29 -15.38
CA LEU A 91 18.11 -1.13 -15.70
C LEU A 91 17.53 -1.39 -17.10
N ILE A 92 16.34 -0.87 -17.40
CA ILE A 92 15.71 -1.06 -18.70
C ILE A 92 16.56 -0.50 -19.84
N ALA A 93 17.20 0.66 -19.64
CA ALA A 93 18.12 1.23 -20.62
C ALA A 93 19.38 0.37 -20.87
N ALA A 94 19.78 -0.47 -19.91
CA ALA A 94 20.96 -1.33 -20.02
C ALA A 94 20.67 -2.70 -20.65
N VAL A 95 19.42 -3.19 -20.59
CA VAL A 95 18.98 -4.44 -21.25
C VAL A 95 18.47 -4.23 -22.68
N ASN A 96 18.47 -2.98 -23.15
CA ASN A 96 18.08 -2.58 -24.50
C ASN A 96 19.33 -2.38 -25.37
#